data_AF-E4NW00-F1
#
_entry.id   AF-E4NW00-F1
#
_cell.length_a   1.000
_cell.length_b   1.000
_cell.length_c   1.000
_cell.angle_alpha   90.00
_cell.angle_beta   90.00
_cell.angle_gamma   90.00
#
_symmetry.space_group_name_H-M   'P 1'
#
loop_
_entity.id
_entity.type
_entity.pdbx_description
1 polymer ?
#
loop_
_entity_poly.entity_id
_entity_poly.type
_entity_poly.pdbx_seq_one_letter_code
_entity_poly.pdbx_strand_id
1 'polypeptide(L)'
;MDLQPADSYTTATETTVATGMVAGEKVYTHEQILTWEYNGTDYKNPSQKLEKSLPGPFATFEGKTEDDIDENASSFIATLSAEYAAEIAGFEREGEATIVTEGKDTGEHEVHENDAPTS
;
A
#
# COMPACT_ATOMS: atom_id res chain seq x y z
N MET A 1 17.13 5.55 -39.94
CA MET A 1 16.33 6.06 -38.81
C MET A 1 16.64 5.14 -37.66
N ASP A 2 17.59 5.54 -36.81
CA ASP A 2 17.84 4.86 -35.54
C ASP A 2 16.69 5.22 -34.61
N LEU A 3 15.80 4.26 -34.36
CA LEU A 3 14.92 4.30 -33.21
C LEU A 3 15.73 3.71 -32.06
N GLN A 4 16.53 4.55 -31.38
CA GLN A 4 17.01 4.17 -30.05
C GLN A 4 15.76 4.11 -29.15
N PRO A 5 15.38 2.96 -28.57
CA PRO A 5 14.40 2.98 -27.51
C PRO A 5 14.97 3.83 -26.38
N ALA A 6 14.13 4.66 -25.78
CA ALA A 6 14.55 5.55 -24.70
C ALA A 6 14.99 4.70 -23.49
N ASP A 7 16.29 4.41 -23.37
CA ASP A 7 16.90 3.69 -22.25
C ASP A 7 16.85 4.47 -20.91
N SER A 8 16.05 5.53 -20.81
CA SER A 8 15.90 6.31 -19.59
C SER A 8 14.69 5.82 -18.78
N TYR A 9 14.96 5.02 -17.75
CA TYR A 9 13.98 4.73 -16.71
C TYR A 9 13.73 5.97 -15.87
N THR A 10 12.46 6.19 -15.52
CA THR A 10 12.03 7.22 -14.58
C THR A 10 11.55 6.55 -13.30
N THR A 11 12.03 7.02 -12.15
CA THR A 11 11.53 6.58 -10.85
C THR A 11 10.18 7.25 -10.57
N ALA A 12 9.18 6.45 -10.24
CA ALA A 12 7.88 6.89 -9.77
C ALA A 12 7.68 6.43 -8.32
N THR A 13 6.98 7.24 -7.54
CA THR A 13 6.59 6.93 -6.16
C THR A 13 5.11 7.23 -6.00
N GLU A 14 4.38 6.26 -5.46
CA GLU A 14 2.97 6.39 -5.07
C GLU A 14 2.86 6.21 -3.56
N THR A 15 1.94 6.94 -2.94
CA THR A 15 1.64 6.79 -1.51
C THR A 15 0.14 6.63 -1.34
N THR A 16 -0.25 5.44 -0.93
CA THR A 16 -1.65 5.09 -0.66
C THR A 16 -1.87 4.99 0.84
N VAL A 17 -3.03 5.46 1.33
CA VAL A 17 -3.34 5.54 2.75
C VAL A 17 -4.70 4.91 3.04
N ALA A 18 -4.70 3.81 3.77
CA ALA A 18 -5.89 3.21 4.39
C ALA A 18 -6.03 3.70 5.85
N THR A 19 -7.27 3.91 6.31
CA THR A 19 -7.50 4.42 7.67
C THR A 19 -8.55 3.62 8.41
N GLY A 20 -8.19 3.10 9.59
CA GLY A 20 -9.14 2.47 10.50
C GLY A 20 -9.91 3.52 11.29
N MET A 21 -11.22 3.35 11.40
CA MET A 21 -12.09 4.17 12.24
C MET A 21 -12.96 3.30 13.16
N VAL A 22 -12.98 3.62 14.45
CA VAL A 22 -13.83 2.96 15.44
C VAL A 22 -14.71 4.02 16.10
N ALA A 23 -16.02 3.78 16.15
CA ALA A 23 -17.00 4.72 16.72
C ALA A 23 -16.93 6.16 16.17
N GLY A 24 -16.47 6.33 14.92
CA GLY A 24 -16.30 7.65 14.28
C GLY A 24 -14.99 8.36 14.60
N GLU A 25 -14.10 7.74 15.38
CA GLU A 25 -12.75 8.23 15.64
C GLU A 25 -11.73 7.44 14.82
N LYS A 26 -10.76 8.17 14.24
CA LYS A 26 -9.64 7.56 13.52
C LYS A 26 -8.70 6.87 14.51
N VAL A 27 -8.51 5.56 14.36
CA VAL A 27 -7.67 4.76 15.26
C VAL A 27 -6.27 4.51 14.70
N TYR A 28 -6.13 4.30 13.40
CA TYR A 28 -4.84 4.09 12.74
C TYR A 28 -4.78 4.66 11.32
N THR A 29 -3.56 4.89 10.82
CA THR A 29 -3.23 4.94 9.39
C THR A 29 -2.34 3.79 9.01
N HIS A 30 -2.62 3.22 7.84
CA HIS A 30 -1.82 2.22 7.17
C HIS A 30 -1.41 2.82 5.82
N GLU A 31 -0.13 3.12 5.65
CA GLU A 31 0.37 3.85 4.48
C GLU A 31 1.35 2.97 3.69
N GLN A 32 1.03 2.69 2.43
CA GLN A 32 1.92 2.02 1.49
C GLN A 32 2.66 3.09 0.69
N ILE A 33 3.97 3.19 0.86
CA ILE A 33 4.85 3.97 -0.01
C ILE A 33 5.47 3.00 -1.00
N LEU A 34 5.04 3.04 -2.25
CA LEU A 34 5.51 2.19 -3.33
C LEU A 34 6.39 2.99 -4.29
N THR A 35 7.56 2.46 -4.65
CA THR A 35 8.47 3.11 -5.60
C THR A 35 8.92 2.10 -6.65
N TRP A 36 8.89 2.49 -7.91
CA TRP A 36 9.29 1.65 -9.04
C TRP A 36 9.97 2.48 -10.14
N GLU A 37 10.64 1.81 -11.06
CA GLU A 37 11.22 2.41 -12.26
C GLU A 37 10.37 2.03 -13.49
N TYR A 38 10.07 3.01 -14.35
CA TYR A 38 9.29 2.81 -15.57
C TYR A 38 9.90 3.56 -16.77
N ASN A 39 9.90 2.94 -17.96
CA ASN A 39 10.43 3.55 -19.19
C ASN A 39 9.38 3.70 -20.32
N GLY A 40 8.09 3.49 -20.04
CA GLY A 40 7.03 3.51 -21.05
C GLY A 40 6.57 2.13 -21.53
N THR A 41 7.34 1.07 -21.26
CA THR A 41 7.00 -0.30 -21.62
C THR A 41 7.39 -1.34 -20.56
N ASP A 42 8.37 -1.01 -19.71
CA ASP A 42 8.91 -1.91 -18.71
C ASP A 42 8.88 -1.31 -17.31
N TYR A 43 8.62 -2.19 -16.32
CA TYR A 43 8.75 -1.93 -14.89
C TYR A 43 9.97 -2.65 -14.32
N LYS A 44 10.68 -2.00 -13.37
CA LYS A 44 11.80 -2.60 -12.64
C LYS A 44 11.91 -2.06 -11.22
N ASN A 45 12.57 -2.84 -10.37
CA ASN A 45 12.96 -2.45 -9.02
C ASN A 45 11.78 -1.92 -8.16
N PRO A 46 10.58 -2.51 -8.20
CA PRO A 46 9.51 -2.12 -7.31
C PRO A 46 9.92 -2.42 -5.87
N SER A 47 9.64 -1.47 -4.99
CA SER A 47 9.93 -1.57 -3.57
C SER A 47 8.83 -0.89 -2.81
N GLN A 48 8.41 -1.49 -1.69
CA GLN A 48 7.36 -0.93 -0.87
C GLN A 48 7.82 -0.75 0.58
N LYS A 49 7.20 0.22 1.24
CA LYS A 49 7.41 0.50 2.65
C LYS A 49 6.06 0.74 3.32
N LEU A 50 5.91 0.15 4.51
CA LEU A 50 4.84 0.49 5.43
C LEU A 50 5.25 1.68 6.30
N GLU A 51 4.47 2.75 6.24
CA GLU A 51 4.39 3.78 7.28
C GLU A 51 3.07 3.60 8.04
N LYS A 52 3.04 3.98 9.32
CA LYS A 52 1.82 3.88 10.13
C LYS A 52 1.75 4.94 11.21
N SER A 53 0.53 5.33 11.55
CA SER A 53 0.21 6.19 12.69
C SER A 53 -0.88 5.55 13.54
N LEU A 54 -0.78 5.69 14.86
CA LEU A 54 -1.74 5.13 15.83
C LEU A 54 -2.31 6.27 16.70
N PRO A 55 -3.11 7.20 16.13
CA PRO A 55 -3.66 8.33 16.87
C PRO A 55 -4.78 7.93 17.86
N GLY A 56 -5.38 6.75 17.70
CA GLY A 56 -6.48 6.28 18.54
C GLY A 56 -6.06 5.88 19.95
N PRO A 57 -6.99 5.93 20.92
CA PRO A 57 -6.72 5.42 22.27
C PRO A 57 -6.43 3.92 22.22
N PHE A 58 -5.32 3.51 22.86
CA PHE A 58 -4.88 2.12 22.92
C PHE A 58 -4.83 1.42 21.55
N ALA A 59 -4.56 2.18 20.48
CA ALA A 59 -4.35 1.62 19.15
C ALA A 59 -2.99 0.92 19.12
N THR A 60 -2.97 -0.32 18.66
CA THR A 60 -1.80 -1.19 18.60
C THR A 60 -1.60 -1.66 17.16
N PHE A 61 -0.34 -1.82 16.78
CA PHE A 61 0.05 -2.48 15.53
C PHE A 61 0.54 -3.88 15.88
N GLU A 62 -0.16 -4.89 15.38
CA GLU A 62 0.11 -6.30 15.70
C GLU A 62 1.19 -6.89 14.78
N GLY A 63 1.33 -6.36 13.56
CA GLY A 63 2.38 -6.79 12.64
C GLY A 63 1.99 -6.62 11.18
N LYS A 64 2.97 -6.79 10.29
CA LYS A 64 2.68 -7.00 8.87
C LYS A 64 2.21 -8.44 8.68
N THR A 65 1.09 -8.62 8.00
CA THR A 65 0.57 -9.93 7.59
C THR A 65 0.97 -10.26 6.16
N GLU A 66 1.11 -9.25 5.31
CA GLU A 66 1.59 -9.39 3.93
C GLU A 66 2.50 -8.21 3.55
N ASP A 67 3.61 -8.51 2.88
CA ASP A 67 4.57 -7.55 2.34
C ASP A 67 5.18 -8.18 1.09
N ASP A 68 4.39 -8.20 0.01
CA ASP A 68 4.73 -8.90 -1.22
C ASP A 68 4.63 -7.98 -2.45
N ILE A 69 5.52 -8.22 -3.40
CA ILE A 69 5.48 -7.57 -4.71
C ILE A 69 5.72 -8.66 -5.75
N ASP A 70 4.68 -8.97 -6.53
CA ASP A 70 4.78 -9.81 -7.72
C ASP A 70 5.08 -8.92 -8.92
N GLU A 71 6.26 -9.07 -9.51
CA GLU A 71 6.71 -8.25 -10.64
C GLU A 71 6.97 -9.08 -11.90
N ASN A 72 6.67 -8.48 -13.05
CA ASN A 72 7.18 -8.92 -14.33
C ASN A 72 7.65 -7.71 -15.15
N ALA A 73 8.13 -7.97 -16.37
CA ALA A 73 8.68 -6.93 -17.21
C ALA A 73 7.69 -5.78 -17.47
N SER A 74 6.38 -6.04 -17.58
CA SER A 74 5.37 -5.07 -18.02
C SER A 74 4.33 -4.70 -16.95
N SER A 75 4.35 -5.32 -15.78
CA SER A 75 3.40 -5.02 -14.70
C SER A 75 3.97 -5.42 -13.33
N PHE A 76 3.37 -4.87 -12.28
CA PHE A 76 3.58 -5.33 -10.92
C PHE A 76 2.26 -5.33 -10.14
N ILE A 77 2.18 -6.17 -9.12
CA ILE A 77 1.12 -6.15 -8.10
C ILE A 77 1.82 -6.07 -6.75
N ALA A 78 1.61 -4.99 -6.01
CA ALA A 78 2.19 -4.75 -4.72
C ALA A 78 1.12 -4.81 -3.64
N THR A 79 1.19 -5.84 -2.78
CA THR A 79 0.25 -6.06 -1.68
C THR A 79 0.94 -5.77 -0.36
N LEU A 80 0.34 -4.88 0.44
CA LEU A 80 0.77 -4.58 1.78
C LEU A 80 -0.40 -4.73 2.74
N SER A 81 -0.25 -5.64 3.71
CA SER A 81 -1.27 -5.91 4.72
C SER A 81 -0.69 -5.89 6.13
N ALA A 82 -1.49 -5.42 7.07
CA ALA A 82 -1.13 -5.43 8.48
C ALA A 82 -2.33 -5.47 9.41
N GLU A 83 -2.12 -6.12 10.56
CA GLU A 83 -3.09 -6.19 11.65
C GLU A 83 -2.90 -5.04 12.64
N TYR A 84 -4.04 -4.54 13.10
CA TYR A 84 -4.18 -3.46 14.06
C TYR A 84 -5.25 -3.82 15.09
N ALA A 85 -5.10 -3.29 16.30
CA ALA A 85 -6.12 -3.37 17.35
C ALA A 85 -6.37 -1.98 17.94
N ALA A 86 -7.54 -1.76 18.54
CA ALA A 86 -7.84 -0.56 19.33
C ALA A 86 -8.78 -0.91 20.48
N GLU A 87 -8.46 -0.46 21.71
CA GLU A 87 -9.34 -0.60 22.86
C GLU A 87 -10.12 0.70 23.12
N ILE A 88 -11.44 0.65 22.97
CA ILE A 88 -12.33 1.79 23.22
C ILE A 88 -13.36 1.39 24.27
N ALA A 89 -13.41 2.17 25.36
CA ALA A 89 -14.33 1.94 26.49
C ALA A 89 -14.26 0.53 27.09
N GLY A 90 -13.06 -0.08 27.10
CA GLY A 90 -12.83 -1.44 27.64
C GLY A 90 -13.17 -2.57 26.67
N PHE A 91 -13.45 -2.26 25.40
CA PHE A 91 -13.67 -3.24 24.34
C PHE A 91 -12.57 -3.14 23.28
N GLU A 92 -11.90 -4.25 23.04
CA GLU A 92 -10.91 -4.40 21.97
C GLU A 92 -11.59 -4.61 20.62
N ARG A 93 -11.05 -3.96 19.58
CA ARG A 93 -11.48 -4.05 18.19
C ARG A 93 -10.25 -4.30 17.33
N GLU A 94 -10.20 -5.46 16.70
CA GLU A 94 -9.13 -5.86 15.79
C GLU A 94 -9.52 -5.62 14.33
N GLY A 95 -8.54 -5.44 13.47
CA GLY A 95 -8.72 -5.23 12.04
C GLY A 95 -7.47 -5.44 11.22
N GLU A 96 -7.66 -5.81 9.96
CA GLU A 96 -6.58 -5.91 8.98
C GLU A 96 -6.78 -4.84 7.91
N ALA A 97 -5.75 -4.02 7.72
CA ALA A 97 -5.69 -3.08 6.61
C ALA A 97 -4.90 -3.72 5.48
N THR A 98 -5.45 -3.66 4.25
CA THR A 98 -4.77 -4.14 3.04
C THR A 98 -4.81 -3.08 1.96
N ILE A 99 -3.65 -2.77 1.38
CA ILE A 99 -3.51 -1.97 0.17
C ILE A 99 -2.93 -2.85 -0.93
N VAL A 100 -3.62 -2.93 -2.06
CA VAL A 100 -3.10 -3.52 -3.29
C VAL A 100 -2.92 -2.41 -4.33
N THR A 101 -1.71 -2.25 -4.84
CA THR A 101 -1.40 -1.30 -5.91
C THR A 101 -0.91 -2.07 -7.14
N GLU A 102 -1.57 -1.87 -8.28
CA GLU A 102 -1.25 -2.51 -9.55
C GLU A 102 -0.63 -1.51 -10.52
N GLY A 103 0.53 -1.84 -11.09
CA GLY A 103 1.09 -1.15 -12.25
C GLY A 103 0.76 -1.91 -13.53
N LYS A 104 0.09 -1.27 -14.50
CA LYS A 104 -0.37 -1.89 -15.75
C LYS A 104 0.60 -1.63 -16.91
N ASP A 105 0.56 -2.51 -17.92
CA ASP A 105 1.37 -2.42 -19.15
C ASP A 105 1.15 -1.15 -19.98
N THR A 106 0.07 -0.42 -19.71
CA THR A 106 -0.24 0.89 -20.30
C THR A 106 0.44 2.08 -19.61
N GLY A 107 1.11 1.86 -18.47
CA GLY A 107 1.58 2.93 -17.59
C GLY A 107 0.53 3.45 -16.62
N GLU A 108 -0.70 2.93 -16.67
CA GLU A 108 -1.76 3.24 -15.70
C GLU A 108 -1.52 2.49 -14.38
N HIS A 109 -2.00 3.07 -13.27
CA HIS A 109 -2.00 2.41 -11.96
C HIS A 109 -3.43 2.33 -11.41
N GLU A 110 -3.73 1.25 -10.71
CA GLU A 110 -4.99 1.09 -9.99
C GLU A 110 -4.68 0.73 -8.54
N VAL A 111 -5.42 1.35 -7.62
CA VAL A 111 -5.27 1.14 -6.18
C VAL A 111 -6.57 0.55 -5.67
N HIS A 112 -6.47 -0.63 -5.06
CA HIS A 112 -7.56 -1.29 -4.38
C HIS A 112 -7.31 -1.24 -2.88
N GLU A 113 -8.13 -0.45 -2.18
CA GLU A 113 -8.15 -0.36 -0.73
C GLU A 113 -9.19 -1.35 -0.19
N ASN A 114 -8.74 -2.31 0.62
CA ASN A 114 -9.65 -3.09 1.47
C ASN A 114 -9.46 -2.60 2.91
N ASP A 115 -10.31 -1.65 3.29
CA ASP A 115 -10.46 -1.22 4.68
C ASP A 115 -11.29 -2.27 5.45
N ALA A 116 -10.74 -2.85 6.52
CA ALA A 116 -11.60 -3.41 7.56
C ALA A 116 -11.03 -3.37 9.00
N PRO A 117 -11.91 -3.22 10.02
CA PRO A 117 -13.35 -3.08 9.94
C PRO A 117 -13.85 -1.66 10.27
N THR A 118 -14.91 -1.28 9.58
CA THR A 118 -15.93 -0.35 10.06
C THR A 118 -16.95 -1.13 10.90
N SER A 119 -16.69 -1.34 12.21
CA SER A 119 -17.69 -1.45 13.31
C SER A 119 -17.16 -2.14 14.57
#